data_AF-A0A6G0VKL2-F1
#
_entry.id   AF-A0A6G0VKL2-F1
#
_cell.length_a   1.000
_cell.length_b   1.000
_cell.length_c   1.000
_cell.angle_alpha   90.00
_cell.angle_beta   90.00
_cell.angle_gamma   90.00
#
_symmetry.space_group_name_H-M   'P 1'
#
loop_
_entity.id
_entity.type
_entity.pdbx_description
1 polymer ?
#
loop_
_entity_poly.entity_id
_entity_poly.type
_entity_poly.pdbx_seq_one_letter_code
_entity_poly.pdbx_strand_id
1 'polypeptide(L)' 'MPDEKIEQRINLKFLVKLGKSATESFNLLTEVYGDSVLSRPRVFEWHK' A
#
# COMPACT_ATOMS: atom_id res chain seq x y z
N MET A 1 13.75 2.94 12.69
CA MET A 1 12.58 3.11 11.80
C MET A 1 11.74 1.85 11.96
N PRO A 2 10.41 1.92 12.10
CA PRO A 2 9.60 0.71 11.92
C PRO A 2 9.99 0.07 10.58
N ASP A 3 9.95 -1.26 10.51
CA ASP A 3 10.18 -1.96 9.24
C ASP A 3 9.26 -1.35 8.18
N GLU A 4 9.84 -0.74 7.14
CA GLU A 4 9.13 -0.01 6.08
C GLU A 4 8.03 -0.87 5.46
N LYS A 5 8.20 -2.21 5.42
CA LYS A 5 7.18 -3.14 4.95
C LYS A 5 5.97 -3.22 5.89
N ILE A 6 6.18 -3.11 7.20
CA ILE A 6 5.09 -3.06 8.19
C ILE A 6 4.32 -1.75 8.02
N GLU A 7 5.02 -0.63 7.86
CA GLU A 7 4.41 0.69 7.65
C GLU A 7 3.54 0.71 6.38
N GLN A 8 4.08 0.24 5.25
CA GLN A 8 3.35 0.12 3.99
C GLN A 8 2.09 -0.74 4.13
N ARG A 9 2.14 -1.84 4.89
CA ARG A 9 0.98 -2.70 5.15
C ARG A 9 -0.09 -2.01 6.00
N ILE A 10 0.32 -1.22 7.00
CA ILE A 10 -0.59 -0.43 7.82
C ILE A 10 -1.29 0.62 6.94
N ASN A 11 -0.54 1.33 6.10
CA ASN A 11 -1.07 2.33 5.19
C ASN A 11 -2.01 1.72 4.15
N LEU A 12 -1.69 0.55 3.59
CA LEU A 12 -2.60 -0.18 2.72
C LEU A 12 -3.93 -0.50 3.43
N LYS A 13 -3.89 -0.99 4.67
CA LYS A 13 -5.11 -1.28 5.45
C LYS A 13 -5.93 -0.03 5.76
N PHE A 14 -5.27 1.11 5.96
CA PHE A 14 -5.93 2.41 6.10
C PHE A 14 -6.65 2.82 4.81
N LEU A 15 -6.00 2.69 3.65
CA LEU A 15 -6.60 3.01 2.35
C LEU A 15 -7.80 2.10 2.01
N VAL A 16 -7.73 0.81 2.34
CA VAL A 16 -8.88 -0.13 2.24
C VAL A 16 -10.06 0.36 3.08
N LYS A 17 -9.82 0.81 4.32
CA LYS A 17 -10.87 1.36 5.20
C LYS A 17 -11.47 2.66 4.69
N LEU A 18 -10.72 3.44 3.91
CA LEU A 18 -11.22 4.63 3.22
C LEU A 18 -12.02 4.30 1.94
N GLY A 19 -12.14 3.02 1.57
CA GLY A 19 -12.86 2.60 0.37
C GLY A 19 -12.12 2.89 -0.94
N LYS A 20 -10.79 3.08 -0.89
CA LYS A 20 -9.97 3.20 -2.09
C LYS A 20 -9.98 1.89 -2.86
N SER A 21 -9.84 1.96 -4.18
CA SER A 21 -9.59 0.79 -5.02
C SER A 21 -8.14 0.31 -4.90
N ALA A 22 -7.87 -0.95 -5.26
CA ALA A 22 -6.50 -1.48 -5.25
C ALA A 22 -5.53 -0.68 -6.13
N THR A 23 -6.03 -0.14 -7.26
CA THR A 23 -5.24 0.73 -8.15
C THR A 23 -4.95 2.08 -7.51
N GLU A 24 -5.94 2.75 -6.92
CA GLU A 24 -5.71 4.01 -6.20
C GLU A 24 -4.74 3.81 -5.03
N SER A 25 -4.91 2.72 -4.27
CA SER A 25 -4.05 2.39 -3.14
C SER A 25 -2.60 2.16 -3.58
N PHE A 26 -2.39 1.43 -4.70
CA PHE A 26 -1.06 1.24 -5.25
C PHE A 26 -0.41 2.57 -5.65
N ASN A 27 -1.12 3.44 -6.37
CA ASN A 27 -0.58 4.74 -6.79
C ASN A 27 -0.19 5.62 -5.61
N LEU A 28 -1.04 5.70 -4.57
CA LEU A 28 -0.75 6.47 -3.35
C LEU A 28 0.45 5.92 -2.59
N LEU A 29 0.60 4.60 -2.51
CA LEU A 29 1.79 3.99 -1.93
C LEU A 29 3.04 4.28 -2.78
N THR A 30 2.94 4.24 -4.11
CA THR A 30 4.08 4.59 -4.98
C THR A 30 4.50 6.05 -4.81
N GLU A 31 3.56 6.98 -4.59
CA GLU A 31 3.88 8.40 -4.35
C GLU A 31 4.68 8.61 -3.05
N VAL A 32 4.39 7.84 -2.00
CA VAL A 32 5.06 7.96 -0.70
C VAL A 32 6.37 7.18 -0.65
N TYR A 33 6.41 5.97 -1.20
CA TYR A 33 7.51 5.02 -1.05
C TYR A 33 8.44 4.92 -2.26
N GLY A 34 8.05 5.47 -3.41
CA GLY A 34 8.84 5.43 -4.65
C GLY A 34 9.25 4.01 -5.03
N ASP A 35 10.55 3.79 -5.23
CA ASP A 35 11.12 2.50 -5.60
C ASP A 35 11.02 1.43 -4.51
N SER A 36 10.82 1.84 -3.25
CA SER A 36 10.64 0.92 -2.11
C SER A 36 9.22 0.39 -1.98
N VAL A 37 8.29 0.80 -2.86
CA VAL A 37 6.89 0.39 -2.78
C VAL A 37 6.72 -1.13 -2.91
N LEU A 38 5.77 -1.68 -2.15
CA LEU A 38 5.31 -3.05 -2.34
C LEU A 38 4.92 -3.30 -3.79
N SER A 39 5.28 -4.48 -4.31
CA SER A 39 4.93 -4.83 -5.68
C SER A 39 3.42 -4.81 -5.90
N ARG A 40 3.00 -4.42 -7.10
CA ARG A 40 1.58 -4.33 -7.48
C ARG A 40 0.79 -5.63 -7.19
N PRO A 41 1.30 -6.85 -7.49
CA PRO A 41 0.60 -8.08 -7.12
C PRO A 41 0.39 -8.22 -5.62
N ARG A 42 1.37 -7.84 -4.79
CA ARG A 42 1.26 -7.90 -3.33
C ARG A 42 0.23 -6.92 -2.78
N VAL A 43 0.20 -5.70 -3.30
CA VAL A 43 -0.83 -4.71 -2.93
C VAL A 43 -2.22 -5.26 -3.26
N PHE A 44 -2.41 -5.82 -4.45
CA PHE A 44 -3.70 -6.39 -4.87
C PHE A 44 -4.11 -7.63 -4.07
N GLU A 45 -3.15 -8.48 -3.69
CA GLU A 45 -3.38 -9.62 -2.80
C GLU A 45 -3.90 -9.18 -1.42
N TRP A 46 -3.32 -8.09 -0.88
CA TRP A 46 -3.58 -7.61 0.47
C TRP A 46 -4.70 -6.57 0.57
N HIS A 47 -5.19 -6.06 -0.55
CA HIS A 47 -6.31 -5.11 -0.63
C HIS A 47 -7.69 -5.80 -0.45
N LYS A 48 -7.74 -6.99 0.16
CA LYS A 48 -9.00 -7.70 0.45
C LYS A 48 -9.63 -7.20 1.75
#